data_AF-A0A229H1M7-F1
#
_entry.id   AF-A0A229H1M7-F1
#
_cell.length_a   1.000
_cell.length_b   1.000
_cell.length_c   1.000
_cell.angle_alpha   90.00
_cell.angle_beta   90.00
_cell.angle_gamma   90.00
#
_symmetry.space_group_name_H-M   'P 1'
#
loop_
_entity.id
_entity.type
_entity.pdbx_description
1 polymer ?
#
loop_
_entity_poly.entity_id
_entity_poly.type
_entity_poly.pdbx_seq_one_letter_code
_entity_poly.pdbx_strand_id
1 'polypeptide(L)'
;MNGAVFTELHPTGAARTAHPKRGARAGARTKAIALGSALLALGGGAAAWFTVPYGTTHYHPTYAVRLDTPEFASGWADDVFIGKVTAREGLRRTNGDRLLWTTYRVEVRKTLKGKVSGSVRVAQEGGDDPLRRERIVVGEAPSLEPGRTYVLATRLAPDGWHTAPSNFHPVDLSPAEGGSDSGTDMSTVWEKGVAHPTAQRHTHPSAVSRAKDPSALYARAHIG
;
A
#
# COMPACT_ATOMS: atom_id res chain seq x y z
N MET A 1 23.90 -28.00 61.28
CA MET A 1 24.15 -27.80 62.72
C MET A 1 24.70 -26.39 62.91
N ASN A 2 24.05 -25.64 63.81
CA ASN A 2 24.50 -24.42 64.51
C ASN A 2 24.70 -23.16 63.61
N GLY A 3 23.96 -22.06 63.78
CA GLY A 3 23.79 -21.24 65.00
C GLY A 3 25.06 -20.39 65.16
N ALA A 4 25.09 -19.07 65.33
CA ALA A 4 24.28 -18.09 66.06
C ALA A 4 24.85 -16.68 65.64
N VAL A 5 24.08 -15.62 65.37
CA VAL A 5 23.42 -14.65 66.28
C VAL A 5 24.40 -13.63 66.93
N PHE A 6 24.06 -12.34 66.77
CA PHE A 6 24.39 -11.15 67.61
C PHE A 6 25.81 -10.53 67.50
N THR A 7 26.06 -9.22 67.57
CA THR A 7 25.34 -8.10 68.24
C THR A 7 25.72 -6.75 67.61
N GLU A 8 24.85 -5.76 67.82
CA GLU A 8 25.03 -4.31 67.67
C GLU A 8 26.36 -3.73 68.17
N LEU A 9 26.70 -2.52 67.69
CA LEU A 9 27.05 -1.35 68.52
C LEU A 9 27.26 -0.11 67.62
N HIS A 10 26.28 0.80 67.63
CA HIS A 10 26.55 2.24 67.53
C HIS A 10 27.20 2.67 68.87
N PRO A 11 28.04 3.74 68.96
CA PRO A 11 27.55 5.10 68.69
C PRO A 11 28.61 6.17 68.29
N THR A 12 28.08 7.39 68.14
CA THR A 12 28.69 8.69 68.49
C THR A 12 29.85 9.23 67.64
N GLY A 13 29.50 10.25 66.85
CA GLY A 13 29.79 11.63 67.25
C GLY A 13 31.19 12.16 66.92
N ALA A 14 31.26 13.15 66.03
CA ALA A 14 31.75 14.48 66.36
C ALA A 14 31.83 15.33 65.08
N ALA A 15 31.14 16.47 65.13
CA ALA A 15 31.32 17.56 64.20
C ALA A 15 32.72 18.17 64.34
N ARG A 16 33.33 18.59 63.24
CA ARG A 16 34.08 19.86 63.19
C ARG A 16 34.30 20.32 61.75
N THR A 17 33.77 21.51 61.52
CA THR A 17 33.93 22.42 60.40
C THR A 17 35.39 22.81 60.16
N ALA A 18 35.82 22.86 58.89
CA ALA A 18 36.74 23.88 58.37
C ALA A 18 36.85 23.80 56.83
N HIS A 19 36.22 24.75 56.13
CA HIS A 19 36.75 25.32 54.89
C HIS A 19 37.83 26.38 55.26
N PRO A 20 38.76 26.84 54.39
CA PRO A 20 38.61 27.03 52.93
C PRO A 20 39.88 26.83 52.07
N LYS A 21 39.71 26.93 50.74
CA LYS A 21 40.50 27.73 49.76
C LYS A 21 40.75 27.04 48.41
N ARG A 22 39.88 27.39 47.47
CA ARG A 22 40.14 28.03 46.16
C ARG A 22 41.39 27.63 45.34
N GLY A 23 41.12 27.17 44.13
CA GLY A 23 42.02 27.22 42.95
C GLY A 23 42.07 25.85 42.25
N ALA A 24 42.01 25.69 40.93
CA ALA A 24 41.63 26.50 39.79
C ALA A 24 41.57 25.52 38.60
N ARG A 25 40.58 25.71 37.72
CA ARG A 25 40.55 25.43 36.27
C ARG A 25 40.80 24.01 35.73
N ALA A 26 39.82 23.60 34.92
CA ALA A 26 39.86 22.87 33.62
C ALA A 26 38.81 21.76 33.69
N GLY A 27 37.70 21.79 32.97
CA GLY A 27 37.58 22.11 31.56
C GLY A 27 37.33 20.81 30.80
N ALA A 28 36.10 20.31 30.80
CA ALA A 28 35.57 19.45 29.74
C ALA A 28 34.06 19.35 29.88
N ARG A 29 33.37 19.79 28.83
CA ARG A 29 31.92 19.86 28.70
C ARG A 29 31.37 18.46 28.42
N THR A 30 30.64 17.89 29.37
CA THR A 30 29.77 16.74 29.09
C THR A 30 28.37 17.29 28.84
N LYS A 31 28.00 17.45 27.57
CA LYS A 31 26.62 17.72 27.19
C LYS A 31 25.81 16.45 27.47
N ALA A 32 25.07 16.45 28.58
CA ALA A 32 24.03 15.46 28.82
C ALA A 32 22.89 15.72 27.83
N ILE A 33 22.61 14.75 26.95
CA ILE A 33 21.39 14.73 26.17
C ILE A 33 20.27 14.38 27.15
N ALA A 34 19.43 15.36 27.48
CA ALA A 34 18.23 15.15 28.26
C ALA A 34 17.26 14.28 27.45
N LEU A 35 17.11 13.02 27.83
CA LEU A 35 16.01 12.16 27.42
C LEU A 35 14.74 12.68 28.10
N GLY A 36 14.01 13.54 27.39
CA GLY A 36 12.67 13.96 27.79
C GLY A 36 11.67 12.84 27.52
N SER A 37 11.36 12.04 28.54
CA SER A 37 10.25 11.10 28.52
C SER A 37 8.94 11.86 28.76
N ALA A 38 8.15 12.09 27.70
CA ALA A 38 6.80 12.63 27.84
C ALA A 38 5.81 11.48 28.12
N LEU A 39 5.16 11.57 29.28
CA LEU A 39 4.05 10.72 29.73
C LEU A 39 2.85 10.84 28.77
N LEU A 40 2.41 9.72 28.19
CA LEU A 40 1.10 9.63 27.52
C LEU A 40 0.02 9.29 28.56
N ALA A 41 -0.83 10.28 28.83
CA ALA A 41 -2.03 10.12 29.63
C ALA A 41 -3.09 9.31 28.86
N LEU A 42 -3.72 8.38 29.59
CA LEU A 42 -4.74 7.45 29.13
C LEU A 42 -6.06 8.19 28.80
N GLY A 43 -6.61 7.99 27.60
CA GLY A 43 -7.98 8.37 27.29
C GLY A 43 -8.33 8.39 25.81
N GLY A 44 -9.00 7.31 25.33
CA GLY A 44 -9.64 7.27 24.01
C GLY A 44 -8.85 6.49 22.96
N GLY A 45 -9.39 5.35 22.53
CA GLY A 45 -8.74 4.42 21.61
C GLY A 45 -8.47 5.00 20.23
N ALA A 46 -7.24 5.48 20.03
CA ALA A 46 -6.57 5.44 18.75
C ALA A 46 -5.30 4.64 18.98
N ALA A 47 -5.22 3.46 18.39
CA ALA A 47 -3.95 2.76 18.27
C ALA A 47 -3.00 3.70 17.51
N ALA A 48 -2.13 4.40 18.23
CA ALA A 48 -0.96 5.02 17.66
C ALA A 48 -0.03 3.87 17.25
N TRP A 49 -0.28 3.29 16.08
CA TRP A 49 0.62 2.34 15.43
C TRP A 49 1.90 3.11 15.12
N PHE A 50 2.90 2.90 15.97
CA PHE A 50 4.27 3.38 15.86
C PHE A 50 4.70 3.65 14.41
N THR A 51 5.06 4.91 14.11
CA THR A 51 5.76 5.28 12.87
C THR A 51 7.20 4.78 12.95
N VAL A 52 7.40 3.48 12.79
CA VAL A 52 8.72 2.91 12.57
C VAL A 52 8.99 2.99 11.07
N PRO A 53 10.13 3.54 10.60
CA PRO A 53 10.37 3.75 9.18
C PRO A 53 10.19 2.45 8.39
N TYR A 54 9.39 2.53 7.33
CA TYR A 54 9.30 1.49 6.31
C TYR A 54 10.57 1.53 5.47
N GLY A 55 11.18 0.36 5.22
CA GLY A 55 12.09 0.25 4.09
C GLY A 55 11.28 0.46 2.82
N THR A 56 11.63 1.45 1.99
CA THR A 56 10.96 1.66 0.70
C THR A 56 11.84 1.10 -0.41
N THR A 57 11.30 0.12 -1.13
CA THR A 57 11.94 -0.46 -2.30
C THR A 57 11.25 0.07 -3.55
N HIS A 58 12.00 0.74 -4.41
CA HIS A 58 11.51 1.22 -5.70
C HIS A 58 11.89 0.23 -6.79
N TYR A 59 10.90 -0.29 -7.51
CA TYR A 59 11.12 -1.05 -8.72
C TYR A 59 10.80 -0.17 -9.93
N HIS A 60 11.78 -0.07 -10.83
CA HIS A 60 11.65 0.56 -12.14
C HIS A 60 11.70 -0.51 -13.24
N PRO A 61 10.66 -1.35 -13.36
CA PRO A 61 10.63 -2.35 -14.42
C PRO A 61 10.55 -1.67 -15.79
N THR A 62 11.24 -2.25 -16.77
CA THR A 62 11.04 -1.92 -18.17
C THR A 62 9.88 -2.75 -18.71
N TYR A 63 8.82 -2.09 -19.17
CA TYR A 63 7.64 -2.79 -19.70
C TYR A 63 7.76 -2.97 -21.21
N ALA A 64 7.49 -4.20 -21.67
CA ALA A 64 7.35 -4.48 -23.10
C ALA A 64 6.00 -4.00 -23.68
N VAL A 65 5.08 -3.57 -22.82
CA VAL A 65 3.74 -3.10 -23.18
C VAL A 65 3.54 -1.67 -22.70
N ARG A 66 2.90 -0.86 -23.54
CA ARG A 66 2.44 0.49 -23.26
C ARG A 66 0.99 0.45 -22.80
N LEU A 67 0.65 1.21 -21.76
CA LEU A 67 -0.71 1.33 -21.22
C LEU A 67 -1.08 2.78 -20.90
N ASP A 68 -0.33 3.72 -21.47
CA ASP A 68 -0.41 5.17 -21.22
C ASP A 68 -1.58 5.85 -21.94
N THR A 69 -2.24 5.14 -22.87
CA THR A 69 -3.44 5.64 -23.57
C THR A 69 -4.59 4.62 -23.47
N PRO A 70 -5.85 5.07 -23.53
CA PRO A 70 -7.02 4.19 -23.55
C PRO A 70 -6.95 3.09 -24.63
N GLU A 71 -6.47 3.41 -25.83
CA GLU A 71 -6.38 2.49 -26.96
C GLU A 71 -5.36 1.38 -26.68
N PHE A 72 -4.17 1.73 -26.19
CA PHE A 72 -3.13 0.75 -25.85
C PHE A 72 -3.52 -0.11 -24.65
N ALA A 73 -4.09 0.50 -23.61
CA ALA A 73 -4.57 -0.22 -22.44
C ALA A 73 -5.72 -1.19 -22.80
N SER A 74 -6.66 -0.73 -23.64
CA SER A 74 -7.76 -1.55 -24.14
C SER A 74 -7.28 -2.68 -25.06
N GLY A 75 -6.23 -2.47 -25.84
CA GLY A 75 -5.61 -3.53 -26.64
C GLY A 75 -4.95 -4.63 -25.81
N TRP A 76 -4.46 -4.29 -24.62
CA TRP A 76 -3.80 -5.22 -23.71
C TRP A 76 -4.75 -5.96 -22.76
N ALA A 77 -5.79 -5.28 -22.26
CA ALA A 77 -6.68 -5.75 -21.22
C ALA A 77 -7.69 -6.81 -21.71
N ASP A 78 -8.06 -7.73 -20.83
CA ASP A 78 -9.21 -8.62 -21.04
C ASP A 78 -10.51 -7.86 -20.76
N ASP A 79 -10.52 -7.09 -19.66
CA ASP A 79 -11.66 -6.32 -19.19
C ASP A 79 -11.28 -4.86 -18.96
N VAL A 80 -12.14 -3.95 -19.40
CA VAL A 80 -12.09 -2.52 -19.11
C VAL A 80 -13.43 -2.12 -18.51
N PHE A 81 -13.42 -1.53 -17.33
CA PHE A 81 -14.66 -1.23 -16.61
C PHE A 81 -14.53 -0.04 -15.67
N ILE A 82 -15.66 0.58 -15.39
CA ILE A 82 -15.83 1.59 -14.35
C ILE A 82 -16.27 0.86 -13.08
N GLY A 83 -15.50 1.01 -12.01
CA GLY A 83 -15.75 0.32 -10.76
C GLY A 83 -15.52 1.20 -9.54
N LYS A 84 -16.38 1.06 -8.54
CA LYS A 84 -16.20 1.68 -7.22
C LYS A 84 -15.42 0.74 -6.31
N VAL A 85 -14.30 1.20 -5.77
CA VAL A 85 -13.54 0.44 -4.79
C VAL A 85 -14.32 0.45 -3.48
N THR A 86 -14.80 -0.70 -3.02
CA THR A 86 -15.60 -0.79 -1.80
C THR A 86 -14.75 -1.10 -0.58
N ALA A 87 -13.62 -1.79 -0.76
CA ALA A 87 -12.70 -2.12 0.32
C ALA A 87 -11.28 -2.43 -0.19
N ARG A 88 -10.28 -2.17 0.64
CA ARG A 88 -8.94 -2.79 0.53
C ARG A 88 -8.99 -4.09 1.33
N GLU A 89 -8.80 -5.24 0.68
CA GLU A 89 -8.93 -6.56 1.32
C GLU A 89 -7.64 -7.02 1.99
N GLY A 90 -6.48 -6.58 1.49
CA GLY A 90 -5.19 -6.97 2.05
C GLY A 90 -4.09 -7.01 1.00
N LEU A 91 -3.18 -7.97 1.16
CA LEU A 91 -1.99 -8.12 0.33
C LEU A 91 -1.86 -9.56 -0.16
N ARG A 92 -1.24 -9.71 -1.33
CA ARG A 92 -0.91 -11.00 -1.88
C ARG A 92 0.50 -10.96 -2.42
N ARG A 93 1.27 -12.02 -2.15
CA ARG A 93 2.57 -12.24 -2.77
C ARG A 93 2.50 -13.36 -3.80
N THR A 94 3.22 -13.20 -4.90
CA THR A 94 3.28 -14.17 -6.01
C THR A 94 4.70 -14.27 -6.53
N ASN A 95 4.96 -15.25 -7.42
CA ASN A 95 6.28 -15.49 -8.01
C ASN A 95 7.38 -15.70 -6.95
N GLY A 96 7.15 -16.62 -6.00
CA GLY A 96 8.11 -16.90 -4.92
C GLY A 96 8.35 -15.67 -4.03
N ASP A 97 7.28 -14.98 -3.64
CA ASP A 97 7.29 -13.77 -2.83
C ASP A 97 7.91 -12.50 -3.43
N ARG A 98 8.30 -12.53 -4.71
CA ARG A 98 8.96 -11.40 -5.37
C ARG A 98 7.98 -10.29 -5.75
N LEU A 99 6.75 -10.63 -6.11
CA LEU A 99 5.74 -9.65 -6.53
C LEU A 99 4.72 -9.46 -5.41
N LEU A 100 4.60 -8.23 -4.93
CA LEU A 100 3.57 -7.82 -3.99
C LEU A 100 2.40 -7.20 -4.74
N TRP A 101 1.19 -7.56 -4.34
CA TRP A 101 -0.05 -7.03 -4.87
C TRP A 101 -0.91 -6.53 -3.71
N THR A 102 -1.37 -5.30 -3.80
CA THR A 102 -2.47 -4.81 -2.96
C THR A 102 -3.79 -5.25 -3.56
N THR A 103 -4.64 -5.84 -2.72
CA THR A 103 -5.90 -6.44 -3.14
C THR A 103 -7.08 -5.60 -2.70
N TYR A 104 -8.07 -5.48 -3.58
CA TYR A 104 -9.24 -4.64 -3.43
C TYR A 104 -10.50 -5.40 -3.83
N ARG A 105 -11.60 -5.04 -3.17
CA ARG A 105 -12.95 -5.36 -3.62
C ARG A 105 -13.49 -4.18 -4.42
N VAL A 106 -13.99 -4.47 -5.61
CA VAL A 106 -14.53 -3.46 -6.52
C VAL A 106 -15.92 -3.87 -6.96
N GLU A 107 -16.86 -2.94 -6.85
CA GLU A 107 -18.20 -3.08 -7.41
C GLU A 107 -18.22 -2.48 -8.81
N VAL A 108 -18.47 -3.32 -9.81
CA VAL A 108 -18.53 -2.91 -11.21
C VAL A 108 -19.80 -2.10 -11.44
N ARG A 109 -19.63 -0.87 -11.91
CA ARG A 109 -20.72 0.05 -12.26
C ARG A 109 -21.08 -0.05 -13.74
N LYS A 110 -20.07 -0.14 -14.60
CA LYS A 110 -20.24 -0.24 -16.05
C LYS A 110 -19.08 -1.00 -16.66
N THR A 111 -19.38 -1.97 -17.50
CA THR A 111 -18.38 -2.69 -18.29
C THR A 111 -18.24 -2.03 -19.65
N LEU A 112 -17.02 -1.60 -19.99
CA LEU A 112 -16.70 -0.99 -21.28
C LEU A 112 -16.20 -2.06 -22.26
N LYS A 113 -15.38 -3.00 -21.78
CA LYS A 113 -14.86 -4.15 -22.51
C LYS A 113 -14.88 -5.39 -21.62
N GLY A 114 -15.15 -6.55 -22.23
CA GLY A 114 -15.03 -7.86 -21.58
C GLY A 114 -16.36 -8.34 -21.00
N LYS A 115 -16.28 -9.18 -19.97
CA LYS A 115 -17.45 -9.84 -19.34
C LYS A 115 -17.52 -9.64 -17.83
N VAL A 116 -16.62 -8.86 -17.25
CA VAL A 116 -16.64 -8.52 -15.84
C VAL A 116 -17.98 -7.88 -15.44
N SER A 117 -18.51 -8.25 -14.28
CA SER A 117 -19.76 -7.71 -13.71
C SER A 117 -19.84 -7.97 -12.21
N GLY A 118 -20.73 -7.26 -11.51
CA GLY A 118 -21.00 -7.47 -10.09
C GLY A 118 -19.85 -7.04 -9.18
N SER A 119 -19.63 -7.75 -8.08
CA SER A 119 -18.49 -7.51 -7.18
C SER A 119 -17.32 -8.41 -7.58
N VAL A 120 -16.14 -7.84 -7.75
CA VAL A 120 -14.94 -8.53 -8.23
C VAL A 120 -13.71 -8.19 -7.40
N ARG A 121 -12.69 -9.05 -7.52
CA ARG A 121 -11.41 -8.91 -6.83
C ARG A 121 -10.36 -8.32 -7.78
N VAL A 122 -9.80 -7.18 -7.40
CA VAL A 122 -8.75 -6.49 -8.17
C VAL A 122 -7.44 -6.52 -7.40
N ALA A 123 -6.36 -6.89 -8.08
CA ALA A 123 -5.00 -6.88 -7.56
C ALA A 123 -4.19 -5.82 -8.31
N GLN A 124 -3.67 -4.83 -7.60
CA GLN A 124 -2.75 -3.82 -8.11
C GLN A 124 -1.34 -4.13 -7.62
N GLU A 125 -0.36 -4.05 -8.50
CA GLU A 125 1.03 -4.31 -8.13
C GLU A 125 1.58 -3.24 -7.18
N GLY A 126 2.39 -3.65 -6.21
CA GLY A 126 2.95 -2.79 -5.16
C GLY A 126 2.02 -2.58 -3.96
N GLY A 127 2.47 -1.70 -3.06
CA GLY A 127 1.78 -1.30 -1.84
C GLY A 127 2.62 -1.48 -0.57
N ASP A 128 1.96 -1.32 0.57
CA ASP A 128 2.57 -1.41 1.90
C ASP A 128 2.38 -2.80 2.50
N ASP A 129 3.47 -3.46 2.87
CA ASP A 129 3.52 -4.74 3.58
C ASP A 129 3.87 -4.49 5.06
N PRO A 130 2.86 -4.41 5.96
CA PRO A 130 3.09 -4.13 7.37
C PRO A 130 3.75 -5.30 8.10
N LEU A 131 3.58 -6.53 7.59
CA LEU A 131 4.19 -7.73 8.18
C LEU A 131 5.70 -7.74 7.96
N ARG A 132 6.15 -7.32 6.77
CA ARG A 132 7.57 -7.18 6.44
C ARG A 132 8.13 -5.79 6.67
N ARG A 133 7.28 -4.84 7.08
CA ARG A 133 7.61 -3.42 7.29
C ARG A 133 8.30 -2.81 6.06
N GLU A 134 7.77 -3.16 4.90
CA GLU A 134 8.30 -2.79 3.58
C GLU A 134 7.22 -2.07 2.78
N ARG A 135 7.60 -0.99 2.08
CA ARG A 135 6.77 -0.38 1.03
C ARG A 135 7.38 -0.71 -0.31
N ILE A 136 6.61 -1.34 -1.19
CA ILE A 136 7.02 -1.64 -2.55
C ILE A 136 6.31 -0.66 -3.49
N VAL A 137 7.07 0.23 -4.10
CA VAL A 137 6.58 1.12 -5.15
C VAL A 137 7.02 0.55 -6.48
N VAL A 138 6.06 0.19 -7.33
CA VAL A 138 6.32 -0.30 -8.68
C VAL A 138 5.72 0.69 -9.67
N GLY A 139 6.55 1.24 -10.54
CA GLY A 139 6.10 2.28 -11.48
C GLY A 139 5.59 3.54 -10.77
N GLU A 140 4.67 4.25 -11.43
CA GLU A 140 4.13 5.54 -10.99
C GLU A 140 2.61 5.51 -10.77
N ALA A 141 1.98 4.33 -10.89
CA ALA A 141 0.54 4.19 -10.74
C ALA A 141 0.11 4.49 -9.28
N PRO A 142 -0.85 5.40 -9.06
CA PRO A 142 -1.37 5.69 -7.73
C PRO A 142 -2.13 4.49 -7.16
N SER A 143 -2.09 4.32 -5.84
CA SER A 143 -2.87 3.28 -5.15
C SER A 143 -4.38 3.58 -5.25
N LEU A 144 -5.17 2.51 -5.39
CA LEU A 144 -6.63 2.64 -5.36
C LEU A 144 -7.12 2.96 -3.94
N GLU A 145 -8.11 3.85 -3.84
CA GLU A 145 -8.69 4.28 -2.57
C GLU A 145 -10.12 3.77 -2.39
N PRO A 146 -10.47 3.16 -1.24
CA PRO A 146 -11.85 2.82 -0.91
C PRO A 146 -12.76 4.06 -0.96
N GLY A 147 -13.96 3.87 -1.53
CA GLY A 147 -14.95 4.94 -1.72
C GLY A 147 -14.87 5.61 -3.09
N ARG A 148 -13.73 5.54 -3.78
CA ARG A 148 -13.53 6.16 -5.10
C ARG A 148 -13.94 5.27 -6.26
N THR A 149 -14.28 5.90 -7.37
CA THR A 149 -14.67 5.23 -8.62
C THR A 149 -13.60 5.45 -9.68
N TYR A 150 -13.15 4.37 -10.31
CA TYR A 150 -12.07 4.42 -11.30
C TYR A 150 -12.47 3.74 -12.61
N VAL A 151 -11.82 4.15 -13.71
CA VAL A 151 -11.66 3.29 -14.90
C VAL A 151 -10.47 2.36 -14.68
N LEU A 152 -10.71 1.05 -14.83
CA LEU A 152 -9.73 0.01 -14.66
C LEU A 152 -9.59 -0.81 -15.94
N ALA A 153 -8.35 -1.01 -16.39
CA ALA A 153 -7.99 -1.93 -17.47
C ALA A 153 -7.20 -3.09 -16.86
N THR A 154 -7.74 -4.31 -16.97
CA THR A 154 -7.22 -5.48 -16.23
C THR A 154 -7.12 -6.71 -17.11
N ARG A 155 -6.26 -7.64 -16.69
CA ARG A 155 -6.28 -9.02 -17.17
C ARG A 155 -6.83 -9.94 -16.11
N LEU A 156 -7.56 -10.96 -16.52
CA LEU A 156 -8.08 -11.96 -15.59
C LEU A 156 -7.07 -13.10 -15.45
N ALA A 157 -6.59 -13.31 -14.23
CA ALA A 157 -5.70 -14.40 -13.89
C ALA A 157 -6.47 -15.72 -13.69
N PRO A 158 -5.83 -16.90 -13.88
CA PRO A 158 -6.49 -18.21 -13.75
C PRO A 158 -7.14 -18.51 -12.38
N ASP A 159 -6.70 -17.77 -11.35
CA ASP A 159 -7.18 -17.85 -9.98
C ASP A 159 -8.34 -16.89 -9.68
N GLY A 160 -8.86 -16.20 -10.70
CA GLY A 160 -10.02 -15.30 -10.59
C GLY A 160 -9.67 -13.84 -10.25
N TRP A 161 -8.39 -13.47 -10.16
CA TRP A 161 -8.04 -12.07 -9.87
C TRP A 161 -7.95 -11.21 -11.14
N HIS A 162 -8.59 -10.04 -11.10
CA HIS A 162 -8.34 -8.99 -12.09
C HIS A 162 -7.05 -8.26 -11.72
N THR A 163 -5.99 -8.45 -12.51
CA THR A 163 -4.68 -7.83 -12.26
C THR A 163 -4.53 -6.54 -13.07
N ALA A 164 -4.27 -5.44 -12.36
CA ALA A 164 -3.87 -4.16 -12.92
C ALA A 164 -2.35 -4.00 -12.78
N PRO A 165 -1.60 -3.87 -13.89
CA PRO A 165 -0.15 -3.76 -13.85
C PRO A 165 0.27 -2.35 -13.44
N SER A 166 1.47 -2.23 -12.91
CA SER A 166 2.02 -0.99 -12.34
C SER A 166 2.34 0.12 -13.36
N ASN A 167 2.37 -0.17 -14.66
CA ASN A 167 2.42 0.83 -15.74
C ASN A 167 1.05 1.31 -16.22
N PHE A 168 -0.04 0.75 -15.70
CA PHE A 168 -1.38 1.27 -15.94
C PHE A 168 -1.75 2.26 -14.84
N HIS A 169 -2.15 3.47 -15.22
CA HIS A 169 -2.61 4.50 -14.28
C HIS A 169 -4.13 4.49 -14.24
N PRO A 170 -4.76 4.04 -13.13
CA PRO A 170 -6.20 4.12 -12.97
C PRO A 170 -6.69 5.56 -13.10
N VAL A 171 -7.78 5.76 -13.82
CA VAL A 171 -8.39 7.10 -13.97
C VAL A 171 -9.46 7.28 -12.92
N ASP A 172 -9.25 8.18 -11.96
CA ASP A 172 -10.26 8.54 -10.96
C ASP A 172 -11.39 9.33 -11.63
N LEU A 173 -12.62 8.84 -11.47
CA LEU A 173 -13.85 9.47 -11.93
C LEU A 173 -14.69 10.03 -10.77
N SER A 174 -14.16 9.98 -9.55
CA SER A 174 -14.84 10.56 -8.39
C SER A 174 -14.93 12.07 -8.57
N PRO A 175 -16.03 12.72 -8.10
CA PRO A 175 -16.12 14.18 -8.16
C PRO A 175 -14.92 14.80 -7.45
N ALA A 176 -14.25 15.75 -8.10
CA ALA A 176 -13.22 16.53 -7.43
C ALA A 176 -13.84 17.22 -6.21
N GLU A 177 -13.15 17.18 -5.05
CA GLU A 177 -13.57 18.00 -3.92
C GLU A 177 -13.42 19.48 -4.29
N GLY A 178 -14.55 20.13 -4.57
CA GLY A 178 -14.58 21.46 -5.16
C GLY A 178 -14.78 21.38 -6.68
N GLY A 179 -16.04 21.43 -7.10
CA GLY A 179 -16.46 21.29 -8.48
C GLY A 179 -15.70 22.21 -9.44
N SER A 180 -14.98 21.60 -10.37
CA SER A 180 -14.55 22.24 -11.59
C SER A 180 -14.97 21.33 -12.74
N ASP A 181 -16.09 21.70 -13.37
CA ASP A 181 -16.68 21.04 -14.55
C ASP A 181 -15.85 21.26 -15.84
N SER A 182 -14.62 21.79 -15.73
CA SER A 182 -13.74 21.95 -16.88
C SER A 182 -12.86 20.72 -17.04
N GLY A 183 -13.36 19.69 -17.71
CA GLY A 183 -12.51 18.56 -18.09
C GLY A 183 -13.28 17.52 -18.85
N THR A 184 -12.81 17.23 -20.07
CA THR A 184 -13.23 16.12 -20.93
C THR A 184 -13.78 14.94 -20.13
N ASP A 185 -15.01 14.51 -20.43
CA ASP A 185 -15.59 13.31 -19.83
C ASP A 185 -14.70 12.10 -20.13
N MET A 186 -13.91 11.72 -19.12
CA MET A 186 -12.95 10.63 -19.23
C MET A 186 -13.63 9.29 -19.51
N SER A 187 -14.89 9.12 -19.12
CA SER A 187 -15.64 7.90 -19.45
C SER A 187 -15.86 7.80 -20.97
N THR A 188 -16.23 8.90 -21.63
CA THR A 188 -16.37 8.98 -23.09
C THR A 188 -15.03 8.77 -23.81
N VAL A 189 -13.91 9.28 -23.26
CA VAL A 189 -12.56 9.04 -23.81
C VAL A 189 -12.23 7.55 -23.81
N TRP A 190 -12.52 6.86 -22.70
CA TRP A 190 -12.29 5.43 -22.57
C TRP A 190 -13.21 4.59 -23.46
N GLU A 191 -14.46 4.99 -23.65
CA GLU A 191 -15.36 4.33 -24.60
C GLU A 191 -14.81 4.36 -26.04
N LYS A 192 -14.26 5.51 -26.47
CA LYS A 192 -13.61 5.63 -27.79
C LYS A 192 -12.37 4.75 -27.91
N GLY A 193 -11.54 4.71 -26.87
CA GLY A 193 -10.34 3.87 -26.84
C GLY A 193 -10.65 2.38 -26.86
N VAL A 194 -11.73 1.97 -26.18
CA VAL A 194 -12.23 0.59 -26.22
C VAL A 194 -12.79 0.23 -27.60
N ALA A 195 -13.45 1.17 -28.29
CA ALA A 195 -13.94 0.96 -29.65
C ALA A 195 -12.81 0.80 -30.68
N HIS A 196 -11.63 1.37 -30.42
CA HIS A 196 -10.47 1.34 -31.33
C HIS A 196 -9.21 0.86 -30.62
N PRO A 197 -9.19 -0.39 -30.11
CA PRO A 197 -8.08 -0.89 -29.32
C PRO A 197 -6.82 -1.05 -30.19
N THR A 198 -5.67 -0.64 -29.67
CA THR A 198 -4.39 -0.82 -30.36
C THR A 198 -3.66 -2.05 -29.86
N ALA A 199 -3.59 -3.08 -30.71
CA ALA A 199 -2.82 -4.29 -30.41
C ALA A 199 -1.31 -4.02 -30.46
N GLN A 200 -0.57 -4.62 -29.55
CA GLN A 200 0.88 -4.48 -29.46
C GLN A 200 1.56 -5.81 -29.77
N ARG A 201 2.51 -5.79 -30.73
CA ARG A 201 3.10 -6.99 -31.38
C ARG A 201 3.75 -8.00 -30.43
N HIS A 202 4.24 -7.55 -29.27
CA HIS A 202 4.98 -8.40 -28.32
C HIS A 202 4.19 -8.71 -27.06
N THR A 203 2.88 -8.55 -27.10
CA THR A 203 2.03 -8.83 -25.95
C THR A 203 1.78 -10.33 -25.82
N HIS A 204 2.18 -10.92 -24.70
CA HIS A 204 1.82 -12.29 -24.41
C HIS A 204 0.28 -12.45 -24.32
N PRO A 205 -0.28 -13.54 -24.88
CA PRO A 205 -1.70 -13.84 -24.74
C PRO A 205 -2.12 -13.95 -23.28
N SER A 206 -3.29 -13.37 -22.95
CA SER A 206 -3.88 -13.47 -21.62
C SER A 206 -4.31 -14.90 -21.26
N ALA A 207 -4.71 -15.13 -20.00
CA ALA A 207 -5.32 -16.42 -19.64
C ALA A 207 -6.67 -16.61 -20.32
N VAL A 208 -7.48 -15.54 -20.41
CA VAL A 208 -8.80 -15.54 -21.07
C VAL A 208 -8.67 -15.94 -22.54
N SER A 209 -7.76 -15.32 -23.28
CA SER A 209 -7.56 -15.62 -24.71
C SER A 209 -7.04 -17.04 -25.00
N ARG A 210 -6.35 -17.66 -24.03
CA ARG A 210 -5.85 -19.04 -24.15
C ARG A 210 -6.82 -20.09 -23.62
N ALA A 211 -7.82 -19.70 -22.84
CA ALA A 211 -8.72 -20.64 -22.19
C ALA A 211 -9.68 -21.27 -23.20
N LYS A 212 -9.85 -22.59 -23.12
CA LYS A 212 -10.90 -23.30 -23.88
C LYS A 212 -12.30 -22.89 -23.44
N ASP A 213 -12.47 -22.63 -22.14
CA ASP A 213 -13.68 -22.09 -21.55
C ASP A 213 -13.33 -20.85 -20.70
N PRO A 214 -13.40 -19.65 -21.30
CA PRO A 214 -13.17 -18.40 -20.58
C PRO A 214 -14.23 -18.12 -19.50
N SER A 215 -15.45 -18.67 -19.62
CA SER A 215 -16.56 -18.38 -18.69
C SER A 215 -16.29 -18.94 -17.30
N ALA A 216 -15.62 -20.09 -17.22
CA ALA A 216 -15.17 -20.67 -15.96
C ALA A 216 -14.18 -19.78 -15.19
N LEU A 217 -13.40 -18.94 -15.89
CA LEU A 217 -12.51 -17.98 -15.24
C LEU A 217 -13.30 -16.84 -14.60
N TYR A 218 -14.29 -16.29 -15.32
CA TYR A 218 -15.15 -15.22 -14.80
C TYR A 218 -15.99 -15.67 -13.60
N ALA A 219 -16.47 -16.91 -13.61
CA ALA A 219 -17.21 -17.48 -12.49
C ALA A 219 -16.39 -17.51 -11.18
N ARG A 220 -15.06 -17.68 -11.26
CA ARG A 220 -14.16 -17.64 -10.10
C ARG A 220 -13.87 -16.22 -9.61
N ALA A 221 -13.96 -15.24 -10.50
CA ALA A 221 -13.66 -13.84 -10.20
C ALA A 221 -14.81 -13.13 -9.47
N HIS A 222 -16.03 -13.62 -9.68
CA HIS A 222 -17.23 -13.05 -9.08
C HIS A 222 -17.29 -13.34 -7.59
N ILE A 223 -17.59 -12.30 -6.81
CA ILE A 223 -17.86 -12.40 -5.37
C ILE A 223 -19.37 -12.29 -5.19
N GLY A 224 -19.98 -13.39 -4.73
CA GLY A 224 -21.38 -13.45 -4.30
C GLY A 224 -21.53 -13.05 -2.85
#